data_AF-A0A353RP87-F1
#
_entry.id   AF-A0A353RP87-F1
#
_cell.length_a   1.000
_cell.length_b   1.000
_cell.length_c   1.000
_cell.angle_alpha   90.00
_cell.angle_beta   90.00
_cell.angle_gamma   90.00
#
_symmetry.space_group_name_H-M   'P 1'
#
loop_
_entity.id
_entity.type
_entity.pdbx_description
1 polymer ?
#
loop_
_entity_poly.entity_id
_entity_poly.type
_entity_poly.pdbx_seq_one_letter_code
_entity_poly.pdbx_strand_id
1 'polypeptide(L)'
;MKTNIHKLQEIDKTKNPFKVPENYFAQLNEEIMSRLPEKEYVEPRTVSLWDKVKPWVYLAAMFVGIYITINFLTRNSDGGQITTEQSTTVKPASIPQAADNYWSTVHVTEEEFYQFLEEQIVDDGYYDYMYNQYYLN
;
A
#
# COMPACT_ATOMS: atom_id res chain seq x y z
N MET A 1 -22.98 32.70 30.28
CA MET A 1 -23.41 31.49 31.02
C MET A 1 -22.55 31.38 32.26
N LYS A 2 -23.15 31.24 33.46
CA LYS A 2 -22.42 31.12 34.72
C LYS A 2 -22.22 29.63 35.00
N THR A 3 -20.99 29.12 34.98
CA THR A 3 -20.69 27.71 35.23
C THR A 3 -20.43 27.52 36.73
N ASN A 4 -21.30 26.77 37.41
CA ASN A 4 -21.11 26.41 38.81
C ASN A 4 -20.26 25.13 38.86
N ILE A 5 -18.94 25.28 38.88
CA ILE A 5 -17.99 24.17 38.97
C ILE A 5 -17.75 23.87 40.45
N HIS A 6 -18.33 22.79 40.96
CA HIS A 6 -18.08 22.30 42.32
C HIS A 6 -16.78 21.50 42.37
N LYS A 7 -15.92 21.77 43.38
CA LYS A 7 -14.67 21.01 43.56
C LYS A 7 -14.99 19.60 44.05
N LEU A 8 -14.25 18.60 43.54
CA LEU A 8 -14.40 17.19 43.93
C LEU A 8 -14.29 16.94 45.46
N GLN A 9 -13.63 17.85 46.17
CA GLN A 9 -13.45 17.81 47.62
C GLN A 9 -14.73 18.16 48.41
N GLU A 10 -15.68 18.87 47.79
CA GLU A 10 -16.96 19.28 48.39
C GLU A 10 -18.06 18.22 48.22
N ILE A 11 -17.78 17.17 47.45
CA ILE A 11 -18.72 16.09 47.18
C ILE A 11 -18.66 15.11 48.35
N ASP A 12 -19.82 14.84 48.94
CA ASP A 12 -19.98 13.88 50.02
C ASP A 12 -19.48 12.49 49.58
N LYS A 13 -18.33 12.05 50.13
CA LYS A 13 -17.72 10.76 49.80
C LYS A 13 -18.58 9.56 50.20
N THR A 14 -19.55 9.76 51.10
CA THR A 14 -20.43 8.69 51.59
C THR A 14 -21.62 8.43 50.67
N LYS A 15 -22.03 9.44 49.88
CA LYS A 15 -23.05 9.30 48.83
C LYS A 15 -22.36 9.25 47.48
N ASN A 16 -22.41 8.10 46.79
CA ASN A 16 -21.83 7.97 45.45
C ASN A 16 -22.56 8.90 44.46
N PRO A 17 -21.92 10.00 44.00
CA PRO A 17 -22.52 10.97 43.09
C PRO A 17 -22.51 10.49 41.63
N PHE A 18 -21.72 9.45 41.32
CA PHE A 18 -21.52 8.90 39.98
C PHE A 18 -22.31 7.59 39.82
N LYS A 19 -23.55 7.56 40.31
CA LYS A 19 -24.42 6.41 40.12
C LYS A 19 -25.18 6.56 38.80
N VAL A 20 -25.04 5.57 37.93
CA VAL A 20 -25.84 5.48 36.70
C VAL A 20 -27.29 5.13 37.05
N PRO A 21 -28.28 5.56 36.24
CA PRO A 21 -29.65 5.10 36.35
C PRO A 21 -29.73 3.57 36.28
N GLU A 22 -30.74 3.01 36.95
CA GLU A 22 -31.03 1.57 36.84
C GLU A 22 -31.29 1.23 35.36
N ASN A 23 -30.75 0.10 34.90
CA ASN A 23 -30.87 -0.40 33.52
C ASN A 23 -30.19 0.44 32.41
N TYR A 24 -29.41 1.47 32.74
CA TYR A 24 -28.68 2.31 31.74
C TYR A 24 -27.82 1.47 30.79
N PHE A 25 -26.94 0.61 31.33
CA PHE A 25 -26.03 -0.20 30.51
C PHE A 25 -26.74 -1.31 29.72
N ALA A 26 -27.95 -1.71 30.13
CA ALA A 26 -28.71 -2.71 29.40
C ALA A 26 -29.26 -2.16 28.08
N GLN A 27 -29.64 -0.87 28.05
CA GLN A 27 -30.21 -0.21 26.87
C GLN A 27 -29.18 0.56 26.06
N LEU A 28 -27.99 0.82 26.61
CA LEU A 28 -26.94 1.61 25.96
C LEU A 28 -26.58 1.10 24.56
N ASN A 29 -26.47 -0.22 24.37
CA ASN A 29 -26.12 -0.78 23.07
C ASN A 29 -27.21 -0.50 22.02
N GLU A 30 -28.47 -0.72 22.39
CA GLU A 30 -29.62 -0.44 21.52
C GLU A 30 -29.71 1.04 21.16
N GLU A 31 -29.48 1.92 22.14
CA GLU A 31 -29.47 3.35 21.89
C GLU A 31 -28.32 3.76 20.96
N ILE A 32 -27.10 3.24 21.16
CA ILE A 32 -25.97 3.50 20.26
C ILE A 32 -26.31 3.05 18.84
N MET A 33 -26.81 1.83 18.66
CA MET A 33 -27.16 1.30 17.34
C MET A 33 -28.28 2.10 16.68
N SER A 34 -29.26 2.57 17.45
CA SER A 34 -30.37 3.41 16.94
C SER A 34 -29.93 4.78 16.43
N ARG A 35 -28.77 5.27 16.90
CA ARG A 35 -28.19 6.57 16.52
C ARG A 35 -27.17 6.45 15.40
N LEU A 36 -26.78 5.23 15.01
CA LEU A 36 -25.88 5.04 13.88
C LEU A 36 -26.59 5.46 12.59
N PRO A 37 -25.91 6.17 11.69
CA PRO A 37 -26.45 6.46 10.37
C PRO A 37 -26.73 5.15 9.64
N GLU A 38 -27.73 5.15 8.75
CA GLU A 38 -27.97 4.02 7.86
C GLU A 38 -26.67 3.71 7.09
N LYS A 39 -26.21 2.47 7.20
CA LYS A 39 -24.99 2.05 6.52
C LYS A 39 -25.26 2.09 5.02
N GLU A 40 -24.68 3.07 4.33
CA GLU A 40 -24.72 3.15 2.87
C GLU A 40 -24.17 1.84 2.28
N TYR A 41 -25.06 1.03 1.72
CA TYR A 41 -24.68 -0.17 1.01
C TYR A 41 -24.15 0.24 -0.35
N VAL A 42 -22.83 0.37 -0.45
CA VAL A 42 -22.17 0.50 -1.74
C VAL A 42 -22.22 -0.86 -2.41
N GLU A 43 -23.06 -1.00 -3.44
CA GLU A 43 -23.10 -2.22 -4.24
C GLU A 43 -21.69 -2.53 -4.77
N PRO A 44 -21.17 -3.76 -4.56
CA PRO A 44 -19.87 -4.12 -5.09
C PRO A 44 -19.92 -4.01 -6.62
N ARG A 45 -19.07 -3.16 -7.19
CA ARG A 45 -18.99 -3.00 -8.66
C ARG A 45 -18.73 -4.36 -9.29
N THR A 46 -19.69 -4.87 -10.03
CA THR A 46 -19.53 -6.13 -10.77
C THR A 46 -18.51 -5.90 -11.88
N VAL A 47 -17.32 -6.45 -11.73
CA VAL A 47 -16.33 -6.45 -12.82
C VAL A 47 -16.87 -7.27 -13.99
N SER A 48 -16.81 -6.71 -15.20
CA SER A 48 -17.27 -7.42 -16.39
C SER A 48 -16.27 -8.54 -16.73
N LEU A 49 -16.75 -9.69 -17.20
CA LEU A 49 -15.88 -10.76 -17.68
C LEU A 49 -14.96 -10.28 -18.82
N TRP A 50 -15.42 -9.30 -19.60
CA TRP A 50 -14.62 -8.67 -20.66
C TRP A 50 -13.39 -7.95 -20.16
N ASP A 51 -13.44 -7.35 -18.96
CA ASP A 51 -12.30 -6.65 -18.38
C ASP A 51 -11.15 -7.62 -18.07
N LYS A 52 -11.49 -8.87 -17.73
CA LYS A 52 -10.52 -9.94 -17.45
C LYS A 52 -9.91 -10.53 -18.73
N VAL A 53 -10.66 -10.52 -19.83
CA VAL A 53 -10.25 -11.13 -21.11
C VAL A 53 -9.44 -10.16 -21.98
N LYS A 54 -9.64 -8.84 -21.81
CA LYS A 54 -8.95 -7.80 -22.60
C LYS A 54 -7.41 -7.92 -22.60
N PRO A 55 -6.71 -8.14 -21.47
CA PRO A 55 -5.25 -8.30 -21.47
C PRO A 55 -4.78 -9.56 -22.23
N TRP A 56 -5.53 -10.65 -22.15
CA TRP A 56 -5.21 -11.90 -22.84
C TRP A 56 -5.37 -11.79 -24.36
N VAL A 57 -6.36 -11.03 -24.81
CA VAL A 57 -6.57 -10.76 -26.25
C VAL A 57 -5.39 -9.98 -26.84
N TYR A 58 -4.83 -9.00 -26.11
CA TYR A 58 -3.63 -8.28 -26.57
C TYR A 58 -2.40 -9.18 -26.70
N LEU A 59 -2.18 -10.06 -25.70
CA LEU A 59 -1.12 -11.07 -25.76
C LEU A 59 -1.30 -12.00 -26.96
N ALA A 60 -2.51 -12.53 -27.15
CA ALA A 60 -2.82 -13.40 -28.28
C ALA A 60 -2.56 -12.69 -29.63
N ALA A 61 -2.94 -11.41 -29.76
CA ALA A 61 -2.69 -10.64 -30.98
C ALA A 61 -1.19 -10.47 -31.27
N MET A 62 -0.36 -10.26 -30.25
CA MET A 62 1.10 -10.20 -30.43
C MET A 62 1.68 -11.53 -30.91
N PHE A 63 1.26 -12.65 -30.31
CA PHE A 63 1.69 -13.98 -30.75
C PHE A 63 1.24 -14.30 -32.17
N VAL A 64 0.00 -13.95 -32.53
CA VAL A 64 -0.51 -14.14 -33.90
C VAL A 64 0.27 -13.28 -34.90
N GLY A 65 0.57 -12.02 -34.55
CA GLY A 65 1.40 -11.15 -35.38
C GLY A 65 2.79 -11.74 -35.64
N ILE A 66 3.47 -12.20 -34.59
CA ILE A 66 4.80 -12.83 -34.70
C ILE A 66 4.71 -14.16 -35.46
N TYR A 67 3.67 -14.96 -35.24
CA TYR A 67 3.47 -16.21 -35.95
C TYR A 67 3.30 -16.00 -37.45
N ILE A 68 2.52 -14.99 -37.86
CA ILE A 68 2.31 -14.66 -39.26
C ILE A 68 3.61 -14.14 -39.89
N THR A 69 4.35 -13.26 -39.20
CA THR A 69 5.62 -12.73 -39.75
C THR A 69 6.68 -13.81 -39.91
N ILE A 70 6.83 -14.72 -38.94
CA ILE A 70 7.72 -15.87 -39.04
C ILE A 70 7.29 -16.78 -40.20
N ASN A 71 6.01 -17.17 -40.25
CA ASN A 71 5.53 -18.07 -41.29
C ASN A 71 5.69 -17.47 -42.69
N PHE A 72 5.43 -16.17 -42.87
CA PHE A 72 5.64 -15.48 -44.14
C PHE A 72 7.12 -15.43 -44.55
N LEU A 73 8.03 -15.18 -43.61
CA LEU A 73 9.47 -15.09 -43.90
C LEU A 73 10.09 -16.47 -44.17
N THR A 74 9.69 -17.49 -43.42
CA THR A 74 10.20 -18.87 -43.57
C THR A 74 9.66 -19.55 -44.82
N ARG A 75 8.42 -19.26 -45.24
CA ARG A 75 7.82 -19.83 -46.47
C ARG A 75 8.50 -19.34 -47.76
N ASN A 76 9.23 -18.23 -47.70
CA ASN A 76 9.99 -17.67 -48.82
C ASN A 76 11.49 -17.97 -48.74
N SER A 77 11.95 -18.63 -47.66
CA SER A 77 13.36 -18.88 -47.37
C SER A 77 13.67 -20.38 -47.39
N ASP A 78 13.77 -20.97 -48.58
CA ASP A 78 14.40 -22.28 -48.73
C ASP A 78 15.91 -22.13 -48.57
N GLY A 79 16.40 -22.36 -47.35
CA GLY A 79 17.83 -22.49 -47.04
C GLY A 79 18.42 -21.32 -46.26
N GLY A 80 18.40 -21.41 -44.93
CA GLY A 80 19.18 -20.51 -44.07
C GLY A 80 18.73 -20.59 -42.62
N GLN A 81 19.53 -21.23 -41.78
CA GLN A 81 19.29 -21.43 -40.36
C GLN A 81 19.03 -20.11 -39.63
N ILE A 82 17.92 -20.02 -38.90
CA ILE A 82 17.61 -18.88 -38.03
C ILE A 82 18.19 -19.18 -36.64
N THR A 83 19.49 -18.98 -36.46
CA THR A 83 20.09 -18.96 -35.11
C THR A 83 19.66 -17.66 -34.44
N THR A 84 18.69 -17.75 -33.54
CA THR A 84 18.22 -16.61 -32.75
C THR A 84 19.06 -16.51 -31.48
N GLU A 85 20.18 -15.80 -31.56
CA GLU A 85 20.80 -15.22 -30.37
C GLU A 85 20.05 -13.91 -30.05
N GLN A 86 19.00 -14.01 -29.24
CA GLN A 86 18.35 -12.84 -28.66
C GLN A 86 19.18 -12.33 -27.47
N SER A 87 20.19 -11.53 -27.75
CA SER A 87 20.58 -10.48 -26.80
C SER A 87 19.49 -9.42 -26.83
N THR A 88 18.71 -9.31 -25.75
CA THR A 88 17.68 -8.29 -25.54
C THR A 88 18.32 -6.90 -25.48
N THR A 89 18.55 -6.28 -26.63
CA THR A 89 18.73 -4.83 -26.72
C THR A 89 17.34 -4.20 -26.80
N VAL A 90 16.79 -3.85 -25.64
CA VAL A 90 15.64 -2.94 -25.56
C VAL A 90 16.14 -1.56 -25.99
N LYS A 91 15.83 -1.14 -27.23
CA LYS A 91 15.85 0.27 -27.61
C LYS A 91 14.47 0.86 -27.26
N PRO A 92 14.32 1.67 -26.21
CA PRO A 92 13.09 2.40 -25.99
C PRO A 92 12.95 3.51 -27.05
N ALA A 93 11.80 3.52 -27.71
CA ALA A 93 11.35 4.69 -28.45
C ALA A 93 11.17 5.85 -27.45
N SER A 94 11.56 7.04 -27.91
CA SER A 94 11.55 8.31 -27.19
C SER A 94 10.24 8.59 -26.44
N ILE A 95 10.29 8.40 -25.12
CA ILE A 95 9.43 9.06 -24.12
C ILE A 95 10.38 10.01 -23.36
N PRO A 96 9.98 11.24 -22.97
CA PRO A 96 10.87 12.18 -22.32
C PRO A 96 11.56 11.54 -21.11
N GLN A 97 12.87 11.40 -21.27
CA GLN A 97 13.82 10.67 -20.46
C GLN A 97 14.12 11.49 -19.20
N ALA A 98 13.42 11.23 -18.09
CA ALA A 98 13.82 11.82 -16.81
C ALA A 98 13.36 11.06 -15.54
N ALA A 99 12.25 10.31 -15.54
CA ALA A 99 11.68 9.81 -14.28
C ALA A 99 11.83 8.30 -14.02
N ASP A 100 11.99 7.48 -15.05
CA ASP A 100 11.69 6.03 -14.90
C ASP A 100 12.95 5.18 -14.59
N ASN A 101 14.15 5.72 -14.79
CA ASN A 101 15.42 4.98 -14.69
C ASN A 101 16.15 5.16 -13.35
N TYR A 102 15.57 5.87 -12.37
CA TYR A 102 16.26 6.16 -11.11
C TYR A 102 16.49 4.91 -10.25
N TRP A 103 15.63 3.89 -10.40
CA TRP A 103 15.61 2.71 -9.54
C TRP A 103 16.20 1.43 -10.17
N SER A 104 16.43 1.41 -11.50
CA SER A 104 16.87 0.19 -12.21
C SER A 104 18.39 0.05 -12.37
N THR A 105 19.15 1.09 -12.01
CA THR A 105 20.60 1.16 -12.31
C THR A 105 21.47 0.99 -11.06
N VAL A 106 20.88 1.04 -9.86
CA VAL A 106 21.62 0.89 -8.60
C VAL A 106 21.68 -0.59 -8.22
N HIS A 107 22.86 -1.18 -8.35
CA HIS A 107 23.12 -2.55 -7.90
C HIS A 107 23.69 -2.46 -6.49
N VAL A 108 22.81 -2.36 -5.48
CA VAL A 108 23.23 -2.40 -4.07
C VAL A 108 23.50 -3.87 -3.71
N THR A 109 24.68 -4.19 -3.20
CA THR A 109 24.91 -5.55 -2.67
C THR A 109 24.15 -5.74 -1.35
N GLU A 110 23.90 -6.99 -0.96
CA GLU A 110 23.17 -7.26 0.29
C GLU A 110 23.90 -6.66 1.50
N GLU A 111 25.23 -6.67 1.47
CA GLU A 111 26.10 -6.10 2.49
C GLU A 111 25.98 -4.56 2.56
N GLU A 112 26.01 -3.88 1.42
CA GLU A 112 25.83 -2.42 1.34
C GLU A 112 24.44 -2.00 1.84
N PHE A 113 23.42 -2.82 1.57
CA PHE A 113 22.06 -2.58 2.04
C PHE A 113 21.94 -2.71 3.57
N TYR A 114 22.52 -3.76 4.17
CA TYR A 114 22.52 -3.90 5.63
C TYR A 114 23.31 -2.78 6.31
N GLN A 115 24.44 -2.38 5.73
CA GLN A 115 25.25 -1.30 6.27
C GLN A 115 24.51 0.04 6.24
N PHE A 116 23.76 0.33 5.17
CA PHE A 116 22.90 1.51 5.09
C PHE A 116 21.80 1.50 6.16
N LEU A 117 21.14 0.36 6.38
CA LEU A 117 20.12 0.24 7.42
C LEU A 117 20.71 0.40 8.83
N GLU A 118 21.89 -0.15 9.09
CA GLU A 118 22.60 0.02 10.35
C GLU A 118 22.93 1.49 10.59
N GLU A 119 23.50 2.18 9.60
CA GLU A 119 23.84 3.61 9.69
C GLU A 119 22.59 4.45 9.95
N GLN A 120 21.47 4.16 9.28
CA GLN A 120 20.21 4.86 9.47
C GLN A 120 19.62 4.64 10.88
N ILE A 121 19.64 3.40 11.39
CA ILE A 121 19.16 3.09 12.74
C ILE A 121 20.04 3.74 13.81
N VAL A 122 21.37 3.75 13.58
CA VAL A 122 22.32 4.38 14.49
C VAL A 122 22.11 5.88 14.53
N ASP A 123 21.94 6.56 13.38
CA ASP A 123 21.72 8.00 13.32
C ASP A 123 20.40 8.40 14.02
N ASP A 124 19.31 7.68 13.76
CA ASP A 124 18.00 7.91 14.39
C ASP A 124 18.03 7.63 15.91
N GLY A 125 18.75 6.59 16.34
CA GLY A 125 18.84 6.18 17.75
C GLY A 125 19.90 6.91 18.58
N TYR A 126 20.89 7.54 17.95
CA TYR A 126 22.02 8.19 18.62
C TYR A 126 21.56 9.33 19.53
N TYR A 127 20.62 10.15 19.04
CA TYR A 127 20.05 11.24 19.83
C TYR A 127 19.25 10.72 21.02
N ASP A 128 18.45 9.67 20.83
CA ASP A 128 17.63 9.10 21.91
C ASP A 128 18.49 8.50 23.03
N TYR A 129 19.60 7.82 22.69
CA TYR A 129 20.54 7.29 23.68
C TYR A 129 21.28 8.39 24.46
N MET A 130 21.76 9.42 23.76
CA MET A 130 22.47 10.56 24.37
C MET A 130 21.59 11.36 25.33
N TYR A 131 20.31 11.56 24.99
CA TYR A 131 19.39 12.35 25.81
C TYR A 131 18.74 11.53 26.93
N ASN A 132 18.42 10.25 26.72
CA ASN A 132 17.81 9.43 27.78
C ASN A 132 18.77 9.18 28.97
N GLN A 133 20.09 9.19 28.76
CA GLN A 133 21.04 9.02 29.86
C GLN A 133 21.02 10.18 30.87
N TYR A 134 20.63 11.39 30.45
CA TYR A 134 20.58 12.57 31.33
C TYR A 134 19.34 12.64 32.21
N TYR A 135 18.27 11.91 31.89
CA TYR A 135 17.01 11.92 32.65
C TYR A 135 16.90 10.81 33.69
N LEU A 136 17.94 9.97 33.83
CA LEU A 136 17.98 8.82 34.73
C LEU A 136 18.90 8.98 35.96
N ASN A 137 19.41 10.20 36.23
CA ASN A 137 20.05 10.56 37.49
C ASN A 137 19.45 11.84 38.09
#